data_AF-A0A958WJG6-F1
#
_entry.id   AF-A0A958WJG6-F1
#
_cell.length_a   1.000
_cell.length_b   1.000
_cell.length_c   1.000
_cell.angle_alpha   90.00
_cell.angle_beta   90.00
_cell.angle_gamma   90.00
#
_symmetry.space_group_name_H-M   'P 1'
#
loop_
_entity.id
_entity.type
_entity.pdbx_description
1 polymer ?
#
loop_
_entity_poly.entity_id
_entity_poly.type
_entity_poly.pdbx_seq_one_letter_code
_entity_poly.pdbx_strand_id
1 'polypeptide(L)'
;MVTINPAPVVEKSQDAIPYGGTSVLSVTAPYTTYQWYKGSPAQEIPGATAPTYNATEPGIYRVRVTETGISSYGDSQDVVVVGTLDQGLQAG
;
A
#
# COMPACT_ATOMS: atom_id res chain seq x y z
N MET A 1 3.70 21.80 22.28
CA MET A 1 2.82 20.76 21.72
C MET A 1 3.71 19.63 21.24
N VAL A 2 3.55 18.42 21.77
CA VAL A 2 4.20 17.23 21.20
C VAL A 2 3.25 16.73 20.13
N THR A 3 3.62 16.94 18.87
CA THR A 3 2.88 16.34 17.75
C THR A 3 3.32 14.88 17.69
N ILE A 4 2.51 13.99 18.26
CA ILE A 4 2.62 12.55 18.01
C ILE A 4 2.17 12.35 16.57
N ASN A 5 3.12 12.15 15.65
CA ASN A 5 2.79 11.82 14.27
C ASN A 5 2.23 10.38 14.24
N PRO A 6 0.95 10.15 13.88
CA PRO A 6 0.43 8.81 13.77
C PRO A 6 1.14 8.05 12.64
N ALA A 7 1.28 6.73 12.80
CA ALA A 7 1.81 5.89 11.72
C ALA A 7 0.98 6.10 10.45
N PRO A 8 1.60 6.09 9.26
CA PRO A 8 0.86 6.28 8.01
C PRO A 8 -0.20 5.18 7.85
N VAL A 9 -1.44 5.59 7.61
CA VAL A 9 -2.55 4.68 7.32
C VAL A 9 -2.67 4.54 5.81
N VAL A 10 -2.63 3.30 5.35
CA VAL A 10 -2.84 2.92 3.95
C VAL A 10 -4.27 2.40 3.80
N GLU A 11 -5.05 3.04 2.94
CA GLU A 11 -6.36 2.58 2.52
C GLU A 11 -6.26 1.85 1.18
N LYS A 12 -7.09 0.83 1.00
CA LYS A 12 -7.20 0.06 -0.23
C LYS A 12 -8.55 0.34 -0.88
N SER A 13 -8.56 0.56 -2.19
CA SER A 13 -9.81 0.75 -2.92
C SER A 13 -10.66 -0.53 -2.94
N GLN A 14 -10.02 -1.70 -2.84
CA GLN A 14 -10.66 -3.01 -2.81
C GLN A 14 -9.84 -4.00 -1.96
N ASP A 15 -10.52 -4.84 -1.17
CA ASP A 15 -9.90 -5.93 -0.40
C ASP A 15 -9.31 -7.02 -1.28
N ALA A 16 -9.98 -7.29 -2.40
CA ALA A 16 -9.64 -8.33 -3.34
C ALA A 16 -9.37 -7.77 -4.74
N ILE A 17 -8.33 -8.27 -5.40
CA ILE A 17 -8.06 -8.00 -6.82
C ILE A 17 -8.79 -9.07 -7.65
N PRO A 18 -9.78 -8.70 -8.49
CA PRO A 18 -10.37 -9.62 -9.47
C PRO A 18 -9.32 -10.01 -10.51
N TYR A 19 -9.58 -11.07 -11.28
CA TYR A 19 -8.63 -11.47 -12.31
C TYR A 19 -8.36 -10.33 -13.31
N GLY A 20 -7.09 -9.98 -13.48
CA GLY A 20 -6.69 -8.83 -14.32
C GLY A 20 -7.06 -7.46 -13.75
N GLY A 21 -7.56 -7.39 -12.51
CA GLY A 21 -7.94 -6.17 -11.83
C GLY A 21 -6.79 -5.46 -11.13
N THR A 22 -7.12 -4.41 -10.38
CA THR A 22 -6.16 -3.64 -9.60
C THR A 22 -6.81 -3.12 -8.33
N SER A 23 -6.08 -3.15 -7.21
CA SER A 23 -6.43 -2.44 -5.99
C SER A 23 -5.52 -1.23 -5.84
N VAL A 24 -6.10 -0.04 -5.67
CA VAL A 24 -5.33 1.19 -5.47
C VAL A 24 -5.09 1.33 -3.98
N LEU A 25 -3.82 1.28 -3.58
CA LEU A 25 -3.38 1.59 -2.23
C LEU A 25 -3.07 3.07 -2.15
N SER A 26 -3.61 3.76 -1.15
CA SER A 26 -3.46 5.22 -0.98
C SER A 26 -3.08 5.55 0.45
N VAL A 27 -2.11 6.43 0.63
CA VAL A 27 -1.77 6.98 1.95
C VAL A 27 -2.72 8.13 2.27
N THR A 28 -3.39 8.05 3.42
CA THR A 28 -4.42 9.02 3.84
C THR A 28 -3.89 10.40 4.19
N ALA A 29 -2.59 10.50 4.53
CA ALA A 29 -1.94 11.74 4.91
C ALA A 29 -0.81 12.13 3.93
N PRO A 30 -0.58 13.45 3.72
CA PRO A 30 0.53 13.92 2.92
C PRO A 30 1.85 13.77 3.68
N TYR A 31 2.85 13.24 3.00
CA TYR A 31 4.22 13.08 3.46
C TYR A 31 5.19 13.56 2.37
N THR A 32 6.45 13.78 2.72
CA THR A 32 7.47 14.30 1.81
C THR A 32 7.98 13.23 0.85
N THR A 33 8.17 12.01 1.34
CA THR A 33 8.66 10.89 0.54
C THR A 33 7.80 9.67 0.81
N TYR A 34 7.64 8.84 -0.21
CA TYR A 34 6.99 7.54 -0.12
C TYR A 34 7.91 6.48 -0.70
N GLN A 35 7.87 5.26 -0.16
CA GLN A 35 8.49 4.09 -0.75
C GLN A 35 7.64 2.87 -0.46
N TRP A 36 7.13 2.22 -1.50
CA TRP A 36 6.32 1.01 -1.33
C TRP A 36 7.18 -0.26 -1.27
N TYR A 37 6.69 -1.24 -0.52
CA TYR A 37 7.29 -2.55 -0.32
C TYR A 37 6.22 -3.64 -0.48
N LYS A 38 6.62 -4.82 -0.95
CA LYS A 38 5.76 -6.00 -1.13
C LYS A 38 6.40 -7.23 -0.47
N GLY A 39 5.56 -8.09 0.11
CA GLY A 39 5.94 -9.41 0.62
C GLY A 39 6.35 -9.45 2.09
N SER A 40 6.74 -10.64 2.55
CA SER A 40 7.30 -10.93 3.88
C SER A 40 8.44 -11.95 3.72
N PRO A 41 9.74 -11.56 3.78
CA PRO A 41 10.24 -10.22 4.14
C PRO A 41 9.88 -9.15 3.10
N ALA A 42 9.67 -7.92 3.58
CA ALA A 42 9.25 -6.79 2.75
C ALA A 42 10.39 -6.37 1.80
N GLN A 43 10.14 -6.45 0.49
CA GLN A 43 11.07 -6.03 -0.54
C GLN A 43 10.59 -4.74 -1.19
N GLU A 44 11.51 -3.80 -1.46
CA GLU A 44 11.17 -2.53 -2.10
C GLU A 44 10.60 -2.77 -3.49
N ILE A 45 9.63 -1.93 -3.88
CA ILE A 45 9.10 -1.86 -5.22
C ILE A 45 9.81 -0.69 -5.93
N PRO A 46 10.74 -0.94 -6.87
CA PRO A 46 11.55 0.11 -7.47
C PRO A 46 10.69 1.18 -8.14
N GLY A 47 10.96 2.45 -7.83
CA GLY A 47 10.27 3.60 -8.42
C GLY A 47 8.89 3.92 -7.81
N ALA A 48 8.38 3.10 -6.88
CA ALA A 48 7.11 3.35 -6.22
C ALA A 48 7.26 4.42 -5.12
N THR A 49 7.27 5.69 -5.55
CA THR A 49 7.49 6.87 -4.69
C THR A 49 6.29 7.82 -4.62
N ALA A 50 5.18 7.42 -5.21
CA ALA A 50 3.92 8.15 -5.17
C ALA A 50 3.14 7.85 -3.87
N PRO A 51 2.25 8.75 -3.43
CA PRO A 51 1.32 8.51 -2.32
C PRO A 51 0.32 7.38 -2.61
N THR A 52 0.21 6.96 -3.86
CA THR A 52 -0.66 5.88 -4.32
C THR A 52 0.12 4.79 -5.05
N TYR A 53 -0.30 3.54 -4.91
CA TYR A 53 0.27 2.40 -5.63
C TYR A 53 -0.82 1.49 -6.20
N ASN A 54 -0.69 1.13 -7.47
CA ASN A 54 -1.58 0.21 -8.17
C ASN A 54 -1.12 -1.24 -7.94
N ALA A 55 -1.70 -1.90 -6.95
CA ALA A 55 -1.45 -3.31 -6.70
C ALA A 55 -2.21 -4.17 -7.72
N THR A 56 -1.47 -4.81 -8.62
CA THR A 56 -1.99 -5.75 -9.64
C THR A 56 -1.84 -7.21 -9.22
N GLU A 57 -1.07 -7.46 -8.16
CA GLU A 57 -0.81 -8.79 -7.65
C GLU A 57 -1.22 -8.89 -6.17
N PRO A 58 -1.76 -10.04 -5.74
CA PRO A 58 -2.01 -10.27 -4.33
C PRO A 58 -0.70 -10.32 -3.55
N GLY A 59 -0.74 -9.84 -2.32
CA GLY A 59 0.43 -9.77 -1.47
C GLY A 59 0.22 -8.86 -0.27
N ILE A 60 1.23 -8.84 0.60
CA ILE A 60 1.31 -7.91 1.71
C ILE A 60 2.04 -6.68 1.20
N TYR A 61 1.44 -5.51 1.35
CA TYR A 61 2.00 -4.23 0.93
C TYR A 61 2.22 -3.32 2.14
N ARG A 62 3.30 -2.55 2.08
CA ARG A 62 3.68 -1.58 3.11
C ARG A 62 4.23 -0.33 2.43
N VAL A 63 4.10 0.81 3.08
CA VAL A 63 4.74 2.05 2.63
C VAL A 63 5.57 2.63 3.77
N ARG A 64 6.78 3.06 3.43
CA ARG A 64 7.58 3.92 4.31
C ARG A 64 7.41 5.36 3.86
N VAL A 65 7.15 6.23 4.81
CA VAL A 65 7.04 7.67 4.55
C VAL A 65 7.99 8.48 5.42
N THR A 66 8.36 9.67 4.94
CA THR A 66 9.14 10.66 5.70
C THR A 66 8.43 11.99 5.64
N GLU A 67 8.43 12.74 6.75
CA GLU A 67 7.85 14.10 6.82
C GLU A 67 8.95 15.16 6.94
N THR A 68 8.85 16.25 6.17
CA THR A 68 9.84 17.34 6.19
C THR A 68 9.80 18.02 7.55
N GLY A 69 10.94 18.03 8.24
CA GLY A 69 11.07 18.64 9.57
C GLY A 69 11.12 17.63 10.72
N ILE A 70 10.88 16.34 10.43
CA ILE A 70 11.04 15.24 11.38
C ILE A 70 12.03 14.25 10.77
N SER A 71 13.17 14.01 11.44
CA SER A 71 14.17 13.03 11.03
C SER A 71 13.76 11.57 11.31
N SER A 72 12.46 11.33 11.50
CA SER A 72 11.88 10.03 11.81
C SER A 72 11.07 9.53 10.61
N TYR A 73 11.31 8.27 10.25
CA TYR A 73 10.52 7.55 9.27
C TYR A 73 9.29 6.94 9.94
N GLY A 74 8.15 6.97 9.27
CA GLY A 74 6.96 6.20 9.66
C GLY A 74 6.76 5.03 8.70
N ASP A 75 6.76 3.81 9.20
CA ASP A 75 6.34 2.64 8.42
C ASP A 75 4.83 2.43 8.62
N SER A 76 4.10 2.10 7.56
CA SER A 76 2.68 1.75 7.66
C SER A 76 2.50 0.36 8.28
N GLN A 77 1.28 0.10 8.74
CA GLN A 77 0.84 -1.26 9.03
C GLN A 77 0.82 -2.10 7.74
N ASP A 78 0.95 -3.42 7.90
CA ASP A 78 0.86 -4.38 6.80
C ASP A 78 -0.55 -4.37 6.19
N VAL A 79 -0.66 -4.06 4.90
CA VAL A 79 -1.92 -4.13 4.15
C VAL A 79 -1.94 -5.40 3.32
N VAL A 80 -2.83 -6.32 3.68
CA VAL A 80 -3.03 -7.55 2.92
C VAL A 80 -4.00 -7.26 1.78
N VAL A 81 -3.53 -7.50 0.56
CA VAL A 81 -4.33 -7.50 -0.67
C VAL A 81 -4.47 -8.95 -1.11
N VAL A 82 -5.70 -9.46 -1.13
CA VAL A 82 -5.96 -10.83 -1.54
C VAL A 82 -6.30 -10.90 -3.03
N GLY A 83 -5.99 -12.02 -3.66
CA GLY A 83 -6.35 -12.28 -5.04
C GLY A 83 -7.63 -13.09 -5.05
N THR A 84 -8.59 -12.72 -5.88
CA THR A 84 -9.75 -13.59 -6.13
C THR A 84 -9.50 -14.38 -7.41
N LEU A 85 -9.69 -15.69 -7.33
CA LEU A 85 -9.77 -16.60 -8.48
C LEU A 85 -11.13 -16.47 -9.20
N ASP A 86 -11.75 -15.30 -9.20
CA ASP A 86 -13.00 -15.09 -9.92
C ASP A 86 -12.71 -14.91 -11.41
N GLN A 87 -12.28 -16.01 -12.04
CA GLN A 87 -12.72 -16.31 -13.39
C GLN A 87 -14.16 -16.78 -13.21
N GLY A 88 -15.11 -15.86 -13.19
CA GLY A 88 -16.52 -16.22 -13.28
C GLY A 88 -16.68 -17.28 -14.36
N LEU A 89 -16.96 -18.51 -13.94
CA LEU A 89 -17.60 -19.52 -14.73
C LEU A 89 -18.86 -18.84 -15.28
N GLN A 90 -18.80 -18.35 -16.52
CA GLN A 90 -20.00 -18.05 -17.29
C GLN A 90 -20.65 -19.41 -17.60
N ALA A 91 -21.24 -20.03 -16.59
CA ALA A 91 -22.07 -21.20 -16.74
C ALA A 91 -23.42 -20.74 -17.28
N GLY A 92 -23.71 -21.18 -18.52
CA GLY A 92 -25.06 -21.19 -19.10
C GLY A 92 -25.33 -20.05 -20.06
#